data_AF-A0AA88UKS2-F1
#
_entry.id   AF-A0AA88UKS2-F1
#
_cell.length_a   1.000
_cell.length_b   1.000
_cell.length_c   1.000
_cell.angle_alpha   90.00
_cell.angle_beta   90.00
_cell.angle_gamma   90.00
#
_symmetry.space_group_name_H-M   'P 1'
#
loop_
_entity.id
_entity.type
_entity.pdbx_description
1 polymer ?
#
loop_
_entity_poly.entity_id
_entity_poly.type
_entity_poly.pdbx_seq_one_letter_code
_entity_poly.pdbx_strand_id
1 'polypeptide(L)'
;MESPFSRLFGQHPDYSSLRVLGCKCFPFLGDYKKNKLEPKSVPCVFLGYNIKHKGYKCFNPISRRVYVSRHVVFDETCFPYKIPTSLYGSQQTHGEITSYKEWLEPPTTTSTFPPAGNTNATSSATHDTIAHQYPVEDQHLEPTSRIQLIAEEYVMLETREPAVQSIGEQSIHDSYSSDGEPATVQNDSSTSSSTTIQDVDNSLDQHVVPSRSMVTRSQHEIVKPNPRYARLHILQSSPQVPMEPKMYKFALKHSAWKAAMHEELSALHDNQTWDLIPRTRDMNVIGSKWVFKTKLQPYRSVERLKPRLVAKGFNQIEGVDFSEIFSPVIKPGNIRTILTVATVRRWEIRQLDVKNAFLHGYLSTPVYMEQPPGFHDPNFPSHVCRLKRALYRLKQAPHAWFERLSIFLLNLGFFCSESDPSLFTFHCIKGTLLLLVYVDDMILTGDTLEFLEWFI
;
A
#
# COMPACT_ATOMS: atom_id res chain seq x y z
N MET A 1 5.55 -28.88 -6.14
CA MET A 1 5.04 -27.59 -6.68
C MET A 1 6.24 -26.67 -6.85
N GLU A 2 6.45 -26.11 -8.05
CA GLU A 2 7.59 -25.24 -8.34
C GLU A 2 7.21 -23.76 -8.18
N SER A 3 8.09 -22.93 -7.62
CA SER A 3 7.85 -21.48 -7.58
C SER A 3 8.10 -20.84 -8.94
N PRO A 4 7.42 -19.73 -9.31
CA PRO A 4 7.71 -19.00 -10.54
C PRO A 4 9.17 -18.55 -10.67
N PHE A 5 9.83 -18.23 -9.55
CA PHE A 5 11.26 -17.92 -9.51
C PHE A 5 12.12 -19.13 -9.93
N SER A 6 11.78 -20.34 -9.45
CA SER A 6 12.45 -21.58 -9.86
C SER A 6 12.34 -21.81 -11.37
N ARG A 7 11.14 -21.62 -11.94
CA ARG A 7 10.88 -21.69 -13.38
C ARG A 7 11.65 -20.63 -14.20
N LEU A 8 11.82 -19.42 -13.66
CA LEU A 8 12.46 -18.30 -14.36
C LEU A 8 13.99 -18.30 -14.29
N PHE A 9 14.59 -18.91 -13.26
CA PHE A 9 16.02 -18.79 -12.97
C PHE A 9 16.76 -20.12 -12.77
N GLY A 10 16.08 -21.28 -12.81
CA GLY A 10 16.71 -22.60 -12.62
C GLY A 10 17.25 -22.85 -11.22
N GLN A 11 16.83 -22.05 -10.23
CA GLN A 11 17.32 -22.07 -8.86
C GLN A 11 16.15 -21.86 -7.89
N HIS A 12 16.08 -22.67 -6.82
CA HIS A 12 15.11 -22.44 -5.74
C HIS A 12 15.40 -21.11 -5.00
N PRO A 13 14.38 -20.36 -4.58
CA PRO A 13 14.57 -19.15 -3.76
C PRO A 13 15.24 -19.46 -2.42
N ASP A 14 16.17 -18.60 -2.00
CA ASP A 14 16.71 -18.64 -0.64
C ASP A 14 15.70 -18.06 0.36
N TYR A 15 15.02 -18.95 1.08
CA TYR A 15 14.09 -18.59 2.15
C TYR A 15 14.76 -18.55 3.56
N SER A 16 16.08 -18.71 3.68
CA SER A 16 16.78 -18.76 4.99
C SER A 16 16.64 -17.49 5.85
N SER A 17 16.28 -16.37 5.21
CA SER A 17 15.98 -15.09 5.85
C SER A 17 14.51 -14.92 6.28
N LEU A 18 13.60 -15.82 5.85
CA LEU A 18 12.24 -15.86 6.36
C LEU A 18 12.20 -16.52 7.73
N ARG A 19 11.33 -15.97 8.61
CA ARG A 19 11.18 -16.37 10.01
C ARG A 19 9.73 -16.23 10.44
N VAL A 20 9.28 -17.07 11.36
CA VAL A 20 7.87 -17.15 11.78
C VAL A 20 7.53 -15.95 12.68
N LEU A 21 6.56 -15.14 12.26
CA LEU A 21 6.14 -13.94 12.97
C LEU A 21 5.66 -14.28 14.40
N GLY A 22 6.00 -13.44 15.37
CA GLY A 22 5.57 -13.60 16.77
C GLY A 22 6.37 -14.62 17.57
N CYS A 23 7.40 -15.26 17.02
CA CYS A 23 8.28 -16.16 17.77
C CYS A 23 9.20 -15.43 18.76
N LYS A 24 9.74 -16.19 19.72
CA LYS A 24 10.81 -15.76 20.63
C LYS A 24 12.09 -15.55 19.82
N CYS A 25 12.76 -14.43 20.03
CA CYS A 25 14.00 -14.10 19.35
C CYS A 25 14.99 -13.36 20.26
N PHE A 26 16.26 -13.43 19.89
CA PHE A 26 17.39 -12.92 20.67
C PHE A 26 18.24 -12.02 19.76
N PRO A 27 17.91 -10.72 19.63
CA PRO A 27 18.69 -9.78 18.83
C PRO A 27 20.04 -9.45 19.47
N PHE A 28 21.10 -9.42 18.67
CA PHE A 28 22.36 -8.83 19.10
C PHE A 28 22.16 -7.33 19.34
N LEU A 29 22.42 -6.88 20.57
CA LEU A 29 22.18 -5.51 21.03
C LEU A 29 23.44 -4.64 21.13
N GLY A 30 24.56 -5.02 20.50
CA GLY A 30 25.84 -4.32 20.64
C GLY A 30 25.75 -2.80 20.45
N ASP A 31 25.08 -2.35 19.38
CA ASP A 31 24.91 -0.94 19.01
C ASP A 31 23.95 -0.16 19.95
N TYR A 32 23.28 -0.85 20.88
CA TYR A 32 22.26 -0.29 21.79
C TYR A 32 22.71 -0.25 23.26
N LYS A 33 23.92 -0.71 23.57
CA LYS A 33 24.46 -0.75 24.94
C LYS A 33 24.85 0.63 25.44
N LYS A 34 24.69 0.86 26.75
CA LYS A 34 25.29 2.00 27.45
C LYS A 34 26.64 1.65 28.11
N ASN A 35 26.88 0.37 28.44
CA ASN A 35 28.13 -0.06 29.06
C ASN A 35 28.64 -1.43 28.56
N LYS A 36 29.89 -1.76 28.89
CA LYS A 36 30.59 -2.97 28.42
C LYS A 36 30.04 -4.28 29.02
N LEU A 37 29.44 -4.23 30.21
CA LEU A 37 28.99 -5.38 31.00
C LEU A 37 27.54 -5.79 30.74
N GLU A 38 26.71 -4.90 30.16
CA GLU A 38 25.35 -5.21 29.74
C GLU A 38 25.26 -6.49 28.88
N PRO A 39 24.16 -7.25 28.93
CA PRO A 39 24.02 -8.48 28.15
C PRO A 39 24.10 -8.22 26.64
N LYS A 40 24.68 -9.16 25.87
CA LYS A 40 24.82 -9.03 24.40
C LYS A 40 23.50 -9.20 23.64
N SER A 41 22.48 -9.75 24.29
CA SER A 41 21.13 -9.96 23.77
C SER A 41 20.15 -10.05 24.96
N VAL A 42 18.88 -9.79 24.72
CA VAL A 42 17.78 -10.05 25.67
C VAL A 42 16.65 -10.76 24.90
N PRO A 43 15.86 -11.64 25.54
CA PRO A 43 14.70 -12.23 24.87
C PRO A 43 13.72 -11.14 24.40
N CYS A 44 13.19 -11.32 23.20
CA CYS A 44 12.32 -10.40 22.48
C CYS A 44 11.28 -11.18 21.67
N VAL A 45 10.28 -10.48 21.13
CA VAL A 45 9.25 -11.02 20.21
C VAL A 45 9.54 -10.53 18.79
N PHE A 46 9.52 -11.42 17.80
CA PHE A 46 9.81 -11.04 16.41
C PHE A 46 8.59 -10.37 15.74
N LEU A 47 8.77 -9.11 15.29
CA LEU A 47 7.71 -8.31 14.65
C LEU A 47 7.82 -8.23 13.12
N GLY A 48 8.73 -8.98 12.49
CA GLY A 48 8.99 -8.92 11.06
C GLY A 48 10.16 -8.01 10.67
N TYR A 49 10.23 -7.64 9.39
CA TYR A 49 11.41 -7.04 8.78
C TYR A 49 11.42 -5.50 8.85
N ASN A 50 12.61 -4.89 8.82
CA ASN A 50 12.75 -3.46 8.61
C ASN A 50 12.63 -3.11 7.12
N ILE A 51 11.79 -2.13 6.79
CA ILE A 51 11.50 -1.69 5.41
C ILE A 51 12.58 -0.78 4.81
N LYS A 52 13.35 -0.06 5.63
CA LYS A 52 14.38 0.90 5.18
C LYS A 52 15.75 0.25 5.00
N HIS A 53 16.10 -0.71 5.86
CA HIS A 53 17.44 -1.32 5.91
C HIS A 53 17.36 -2.82 6.20
N LYS A 54 18.34 -3.62 5.73
CA LYS A 54 18.40 -5.06 6.03
C LYS A 54 18.52 -5.28 7.55
N GLY A 55 17.51 -5.87 8.16
CA GLY A 55 17.45 -6.17 9.59
C GLY A 55 16.05 -6.62 10.03
N TYR A 56 15.99 -7.25 11.20
CA TYR A 56 14.77 -7.76 11.83
C TYR A 56 14.32 -6.80 12.94
N LYS A 57 13.01 -6.64 13.14
CA LYS A 57 12.41 -5.91 14.26
C LYS A 57 12.12 -6.86 15.41
N CYS A 58 12.67 -6.56 16.58
CA CYS A 58 12.55 -7.38 17.78
C CYS A 58 12.02 -6.51 18.93
N PHE A 59 10.85 -6.84 19.48
CA PHE A 59 10.21 -6.10 20.57
C PHE A 59 10.58 -6.70 21.92
N ASN A 60 11.14 -5.87 22.81
CA ASN A 60 11.28 -6.21 24.22
C ASN A 60 10.03 -5.69 24.96
N PRO A 61 9.19 -6.56 25.53
CA PRO A 61 7.95 -6.13 26.20
C PRO A 61 8.20 -5.41 27.52
N ILE A 62 9.31 -5.68 28.22
CA ILE A 62 9.65 -5.05 29.51
C ILE A 62 10.03 -3.58 29.30
N SER A 63 10.98 -3.31 28.40
CA SER A 63 11.39 -1.93 28.08
C SER A 63 10.46 -1.24 27.08
N ARG A 64 9.40 -1.94 26.64
CA ARG A 64 8.46 -1.56 25.57
C ARG A 64 9.15 -1.09 24.28
N ARG A 65 10.42 -1.47 24.07
CA ARG A 65 11.30 -0.96 23.00
C ARG A 65 11.39 -1.93 21.84
N VAL A 66 11.24 -1.42 20.62
CA VAL A 66 11.58 -2.15 19.39
C VAL A 66 13.04 -1.90 19.03
N TYR A 67 13.82 -2.98 18.97
CA TYR A 67 15.18 -3.00 18.45
C TYR A 67 15.19 -3.40 16.97
N VAL A 68 16.15 -2.90 16.21
CA VAL A 68 16.46 -3.38 14.87
C VAL A 68 17.85 -4.00 14.88
N SER A 69 17.99 -5.28 14.53
CA SER A 69 19.30 -5.92 14.44
C SER A 69 19.44 -6.78 13.18
N ARG A 70 20.67 -6.90 12.68
CA ARG A 70 21.02 -7.80 11.56
C ARG A 70 21.28 -9.23 12.01
N HIS A 71 21.65 -9.41 13.28
CA HIS A 71 22.05 -10.69 13.85
C HIS A 71 21.08 -11.02 14.97
N VAL A 72 20.23 -12.01 14.73
CA VAL A 72 19.14 -12.42 15.62
C VAL A 72 19.09 -13.94 15.59
N VAL A 73 19.05 -14.57 16.77
CA VAL A 73 18.73 -16.00 16.90
C VAL A 73 17.22 -16.11 17.12
N PHE A 74 16.58 -17.09 16.47
CA PHE A 74 15.13 -17.30 16.54
C PHE A 74 14.84 -18.66 17.17
N ASP A 75 13.91 -18.67 18.11
CA ASP A 75 13.30 -19.86 18.68
C ASP A 75 11.87 -19.94 18.15
N GLU A 76 11.74 -20.61 17.01
CA GLU A 76 10.48 -20.76 16.26
C GLU A 76 9.60 -21.88 16.84
N THR A 77 9.97 -22.46 17.99
CA THR A 77 9.11 -23.35 18.79
C THR A 77 8.30 -22.56 19.82
N CYS A 78 8.80 -21.40 20.25
CA CYS A 78 8.30 -20.67 21.40
C CYS A 78 7.60 -19.36 20.98
N PHE A 79 6.31 -19.25 21.27
CA PHE A 79 5.46 -18.12 20.85
C PHE A 79 4.84 -17.43 22.09
N PRO A 80 5.40 -16.30 22.55
CA PRO A 80 4.96 -15.59 23.77
C PRO A 80 3.47 -15.24 23.81
N TYR A 81 2.84 -15.05 22.66
CA TYR A 81 1.45 -14.59 22.53
C TYR A 81 0.56 -15.62 21.79
N LYS A 82 0.87 -16.92 21.94
CA LYS A 82 0.07 -18.01 21.33
C LYS A 82 -1.35 -18.12 21.91
N ILE A 83 -1.55 -17.68 23.15
CA ILE A 83 -2.83 -17.68 23.85
C ILE A 83 -3.20 -16.22 24.13
N PRO A 84 -4.20 -15.61 23.45
CA PRO A 84 -4.56 -14.21 23.67
C PRO A 84 -4.98 -13.90 25.11
N THR A 85 -5.54 -14.89 25.82
CA THR A 85 -6.07 -14.76 27.18
C THR A 85 -5.01 -14.47 28.25
N SER A 86 -3.70 -14.64 27.99
CA SER A 86 -2.64 -14.26 28.95
C SER A 86 -2.17 -12.80 28.82
N LEU A 87 -2.64 -12.08 27.79
CA LEU A 87 -2.27 -10.67 27.56
C LEU A 87 -2.87 -9.71 28.58
N TYR A 88 -4.02 -10.06 29.16
CA TYR A 88 -4.77 -9.24 30.11
C TYR A 88 -5.01 -10.03 31.39
N GLY A 89 -4.28 -9.69 32.46
CA GLY A 89 -4.57 -10.20 33.79
C GLY A 89 -5.98 -9.77 34.22
N SER A 90 -6.78 -10.71 34.72
CA SER A 90 -8.24 -10.57 34.90
C SER A 90 -8.71 -9.55 35.94
N GLN A 91 -7.80 -8.76 36.54
CA GLN A 91 -8.10 -7.73 37.56
C GLN A 91 -7.19 -6.48 37.46
N GLN A 92 -6.75 -6.05 36.27
CA GLN A 92 -5.95 -4.81 36.14
C GLN A 92 -6.49 -3.86 35.05
N THR A 93 -6.75 -2.60 35.44
CA THR A 93 -7.38 -1.55 34.62
C THR A 93 -6.41 -0.72 33.78
N HIS A 94 -5.10 -0.98 33.87
CA HIS A 94 -4.09 -0.41 32.99
C HIS A 94 -3.37 -1.54 32.24
N GLY A 95 -3.18 -1.38 30.93
CA GLY A 95 -2.68 -2.42 30.01
C GLY A 95 -1.19 -2.75 30.19
N GLU A 96 -0.86 -3.44 31.28
CA GLU A 96 0.42 -4.12 31.49
C GLU A 96 0.36 -5.55 30.93
N ILE A 97 1.33 -5.94 30.10
CA ILE A 97 1.37 -7.29 29.50
C ILE A 97 1.91 -8.28 30.55
N THR A 98 1.00 -8.87 31.32
CA THR A 98 1.32 -9.70 32.50
C THR A 98 2.11 -10.98 32.18
N SER A 99 1.94 -11.55 30.99
CA SER A 99 2.46 -12.87 30.58
C SER A 99 3.99 -13.05 30.54
N TYR A 100 4.81 -12.03 30.84
CA TYR A 100 6.26 -12.07 30.54
C TYR A 100 7.20 -12.28 31.74
N LYS A 101 6.74 -12.13 32.99
CA LYS A 101 7.64 -12.24 34.15
C LYS A 101 8.21 -13.66 34.33
N GLU A 102 7.40 -14.69 34.08
CA GLU A 102 7.80 -16.11 34.13
C GLU A 102 8.98 -16.47 33.20
N TRP A 103 9.28 -15.65 32.19
CA TRP A 103 10.29 -15.94 31.17
C TRP A 103 11.70 -15.45 31.51
N LEU A 104 11.90 -14.83 32.67
CA LEU A 104 13.20 -14.39 33.17
C LEU A 104 13.79 -15.28 34.27
N GLU A 105 13.00 -16.17 34.86
CA GLU A 105 13.48 -17.06 35.93
C GLU A 105 14.17 -18.29 35.34
N PRO A 106 15.33 -18.72 35.89
CA PRO A 106 15.98 -19.96 35.47
C PRO A 106 15.14 -21.17 35.94
N PRO A 107 15.02 -22.24 35.13
CA PRO A 107 14.21 -23.39 35.48
C PRO A 107 14.76 -24.09 36.72
N THR A 108 13.98 -24.09 37.81
CA THR A 108 14.35 -24.78 39.05
C THR A 108 14.27 -26.29 38.79
N THR A 109 15.41 -26.97 38.87
CA THR A 109 15.47 -28.41 38.61
C THR A 109 14.82 -29.20 39.74
N THR A 110 13.69 -29.84 39.46
CA THR A 110 13.15 -30.91 40.30
C THR A 110 12.95 -32.15 39.44
N SER A 111 13.86 -33.12 39.58
CA SER A 111 13.77 -34.41 38.91
C SER A 111 12.72 -35.28 39.59
N THR A 112 11.76 -35.81 38.82
CA THR A 112 10.92 -36.94 39.27
C THR A 112 10.62 -37.85 38.08
N PHE A 113 11.10 -39.09 38.12
CA PHE A 113 10.79 -40.11 37.11
C PHE A 113 9.40 -40.71 37.35
N PRO A 114 8.61 -41.01 36.31
CA PRO A 114 7.35 -41.74 36.45
C PRO A 114 7.57 -43.25 36.57
N PRO A 115 6.91 -43.95 37.52
CA PRO A 115 6.69 -45.39 37.43
C PRO A 115 5.65 -45.72 36.33
N ALA A 116 5.63 -46.96 35.87
CA ALA A 116 4.79 -47.41 34.76
C ALA A 116 3.62 -48.30 35.21
N GLY A 117 2.60 -48.47 34.34
CA GLY A 117 1.79 -49.68 34.34
C GLY A 117 0.30 -49.53 33.97
N ASN A 118 -0.15 -50.45 33.11
CA ASN A 118 -1.51 -50.97 32.94
C ASN A 118 -2.57 -49.99 32.35
N THR A 119 -2.91 -50.06 31.06
CA THR A 119 -3.68 -51.11 30.33
C THR A 119 -5.14 -51.27 30.76
N ASN A 120 -6.06 -50.93 29.86
CA ASN A 120 -6.95 -51.92 29.23
C ASN A 120 -7.51 -51.37 27.91
N ALA A 121 -7.84 -52.27 26.99
CA ALA A 121 -8.44 -51.95 25.69
C ALA A 121 -9.70 -52.78 25.49
N THR A 122 -10.67 -52.26 24.73
CA THR A 122 -11.75 -53.06 24.15
C THR A 122 -12.13 -52.46 22.80
N SER A 123 -12.46 -53.31 21.83
CA SER A 123 -12.60 -52.98 20.42
C SER A 123 -14.03 -53.23 19.91
N SER A 124 -14.41 -52.53 18.83
CA SER A 124 -15.20 -53.07 17.71
C SER A 124 -15.44 -51.97 16.66
N ALA A 125 -15.65 -52.38 15.40
CA ALA A 125 -15.97 -51.47 14.29
C ALA A 125 -16.68 -52.21 13.15
N THR A 126 -17.75 -51.63 12.61
CA THR A 126 -18.42 -51.86 11.30
C THR A 126 -19.38 -50.68 11.06
N HIS A 127 -19.29 -49.89 9.98
CA HIS A 127 -19.58 -50.09 8.55
C HIS A 127 -21.06 -49.87 8.13
N ASP A 128 -21.25 -48.74 7.41
CA ASP A 128 -22.12 -48.39 6.27
C ASP A 128 -23.52 -49.00 6.01
N THR A 129 -24.42 -48.18 5.42
CA THR A 129 -25.12 -48.43 4.13
C THR A 129 -25.78 -47.12 3.61
N ILE A 130 -26.00 -46.98 2.28
CA ILE A 130 -26.52 -45.76 1.59
C ILE A 130 -27.64 -46.12 0.57
N ALA A 131 -28.70 -45.29 0.47
CA ALA A 131 -29.66 -45.17 -0.66
C ALA A 131 -30.44 -43.82 -0.53
N HIS A 132 -30.67 -42.96 -1.54
CA HIS A 132 -31.33 -43.06 -2.88
C HIS A 132 -32.89 -43.07 -2.81
N GLN A 133 -33.72 -42.32 -3.59
CA GLN A 133 -33.49 -41.27 -4.63
C GLN A 133 -34.76 -40.43 -4.99
N TYR A 134 -34.62 -39.44 -5.91
CA TYR A 134 -35.57 -38.45 -6.50
C TYR A 134 -36.85 -38.98 -7.24
N PRO A 135 -37.87 -38.14 -7.59
CA PRO A 135 -37.94 -37.29 -8.83
C PRO A 135 -38.52 -35.84 -8.65
N VAL A 136 -38.08 -34.74 -9.33
CA VAL A 136 -38.33 -34.25 -10.74
C VAL A 136 -39.78 -33.68 -10.93
N GLU A 137 -40.17 -32.55 -11.60
CA GLU A 137 -39.76 -31.57 -12.68
C GLU A 137 -40.50 -30.19 -12.39
N ASP A 138 -40.38 -28.96 -12.99
CA ASP A 138 -39.47 -28.24 -13.93
C ASP A 138 -39.76 -26.68 -14.06
N GLN A 139 -38.96 -25.97 -14.89
CA GLN A 139 -39.21 -24.80 -15.80
C GLN A 139 -39.47 -23.31 -15.38
N HIS A 140 -38.50 -22.46 -15.83
CA HIS A 140 -38.58 -21.11 -16.44
C HIS A 140 -38.65 -19.75 -15.66
N LEU A 141 -37.60 -18.92 -15.91
CA LEU A 141 -37.39 -17.44 -15.97
C LEU A 141 -38.58 -16.48 -15.64
N GLU A 142 -38.42 -15.35 -14.92
CA GLU A 142 -37.47 -14.22 -15.11
C GLU A 142 -37.08 -13.50 -13.79
N PRO A 143 -35.89 -12.86 -13.65
CA PRO A 143 -35.50 -12.12 -12.44
C PRO A 143 -35.30 -10.60 -12.62
N THR A 144 -36.16 -9.77 -11.99
CA THR A 144 -35.86 -8.33 -11.76
C THR A 144 -36.16 -7.85 -10.33
N SER A 145 -36.78 -8.70 -9.50
CA SER A 145 -37.29 -8.36 -8.16
C SER A 145 -36.37 -8.73 -6.98
N ARG A 146 -35.23 -9.39 -7.23
CA ARG A 146 -34.37 -9.95 -6.16
C ARG A 146 -33.54 -8.91 -5.39
N ILE A 147 -33.41 -7.68 -5.91
CA ILE A 147 -32.57 -6.63 -5.30
C ILE A 147 -33.25 -5.97 -4.09
N GLN A 148 -34.57 -5.80 -4.12
CA GLN A 148 -35.31 -5.12 -3.04
C GLN A 148 -35.46 -6.02 -1.79
N LEU A 149 -35.86 -7.28 -2.01
CA LEU A 149 -36.31 -8.20 -0.95
C LEU A 149 -35.22 -8.60 0.06
N ILE A 150 -33.93 -8.46 -0.27
CA ILE A 150 -32.82 -8.82 0.63
C ILE A 150 -32.49 -7.67 1.61
N ALA A 151 -32.82 -6.42 1.25
CA ALA A 151 -32.57 -5.25 2.10
C ALA A 151 -33.68 -5.03 3.15
N GLU A 152 -34.93 -5.34 2.80
CA GLU A 152 -36.09 -5.00 3.62
C GLU A 152 -36.36 -5.97 4.79
N GLU A 153 -35.84 -7.21 4.74
CA GLU A 153 -36.08 -8.24 5.76
C GLU A 153 -35.29 -8.03 7.08
N TYR A 154 -34.45 -6.98 7.18
CA TYR A 154 -33.58 -6.74 8.35
C TYR A 154 -33.64 -5.34 9.00
N VAL A 155 -34.44 -4.40 8.50
CA VAL A 155 -34.55 -3.04 9.08
C VAL A 155 -35.66 -2.94 10.14
N MET A 156 -35.80 -3.97 10.97
CA MET A 156 -36.74 -4.01 12.11
C MET A 156 -36.19 -4.87 13.27
N LEU A 157 -35.12 -4.40 13.93
CA LEU A 157 -34.78 -4.69 15.36
C LEU A 157 -33.44 -4.05 15.77
N GLU A 158 -33.47 -2.78 16.22
CA GLU A 158 -32.72 -2.24 17.38
C GLU A 158 -32.81 -0.70 17.45
N THR A 159 -34.01 -0.18 17.76
CA THR A 159 -34.22 1.25 18.03
C THR A 159 -33.85 1.57 19.48
N ARG A 160 -32.64 2.06 19.76
CA ARG A 160 -32.24 2.61 21.07
C ARG A 160 -31.36 3.86 20.96
N GLU A 161 -31.99 5.02 21.01
CA GLU A 161 -31.32 6.28 21.36
C GLU A 161 -30.85 6.27 22.83
N PRO A 162 -29.77 7.01 23.15
CA PRO A 162 -29.56 7.58 24.47
C PRO A 162 -29.50 9.12 24.41
N ALA A 163 -30.57 9.74 24.92
CA ALA A 163 -30.68 11.10 25.49
C ALA A 163 -29.56 12.14 25.24
N VAL A 164 -29.94 13.24 24.58
CA VAL A 164 -29.22 14.52 24.64
C VAL A 164 -29.22 15.08 26.07
N GLN A 165 -28.06 15.55 26.55
CA GLN A 165 -27.98 16.53 27.64
C GLN A 165 -27.21 17.76 27.18
N SER A 166 -27.85 18.94 27.32
CA SER A 166 -27.31 20.23 26.91
C SER A 166 -26.59 20.93 28.06
N ILE A 167 -25.36 21.41 27.81
CA ILE A 167 -24.68 22.37 28.70
C ILE A 167 -23.99 23.45 27.87
N GLY A 168 -24.47 24.69 28.01
CA GLY A 168 -23.69 25.93 27.96
C GLY A 168 -22.96 26.30 26.67
N GLU A 169 -23.57 27.17 25.87
CA GLU A 169 -22.80 28.11 25.06
C GLU A 169 -22.08 29.12 25.99
N GLN A 170 -20.76 29.27 25.84
CA GLN A 170 -20.07 30.51 26.22
C GLN A 170 -19.02 30.87 25.16
N SER A 171 -19.28 31.98 24.46
CA SER A 171 -18.29 32.67 23.64
C SER A 171 -17.37 33.48 24.56
N ILE A 172 -16.06 33.24 24.47
CA ILE A 172 -15.05 34.20 24.92
C ILE A 172 -14.07 34.43 23.78
N HIS A 173 -13.91 35.71 23.46
CA HIS A 173 -13.02 36.29 22.47
C HIS A 173 -11.65 36.52 23.11
N ASP A 174 -10.55 36.26 22.40
CA ASP A 174 -9.26 36.95 22.56
C ASP A 174 -8.22 36.40 21.57
N SER A 175 -7.11 37.07 21.23
CA SER A 175 -6.73 38.50 21.07
C SER A 175 -5.22 38.49 20.80
N TYR A 176 -4.71 39.37 19.93
CA TYR A 176 -3.28 39.43 19.61
C TYR A 176 -2.54 40.49 20.46
N SER A 177 -1.21 40.41 20.48
CA SER A 177 -0.26 41.40 21.07
C SER A 177 -0.20 41.43 22.61
N SER A 178 0.84 41.98 23.27
CA SER A 178 2.28 42.10 22.94
C SER A 178 3.02 42.61 24.21
N ASP A 179 4.35 42.72 24.12
CA ASP A 179 5.26 43.55 24.94
C ASP A 179 5.64 43.02 26.35
N GLY A 180 6.88 43.20 26.83
CA GLY A 180 8.03 43.85 26.16
C GLY A 180 9.40 43.52 26.76
N GLU A 181 10.41 43.57 25.87
CA GLU A 181 11.61 44.46 25.88
C GLU A 181 12.05 45.24 27.15
N PRO A 182 13.24 45.93 27.15
CA PRO A 182 14.36 45.92 26.18
C PRO A 182 15.77 45.85 26.80
N ALA A 183 16.83 45.79 25.96
CA ALA A 183 18.09 46.52 26.16
C ALA A 183 19.00 46.58 24.88
N THR A 184 18.93 47.68 24.12
CA THR A 184 20.05 48.53 23.60
C THR A 184 21.41 47.92 23.15
N VAL A 185 22.10 48.34 22.07
CA VAL A 185 21.85 49.42 21.08
C VAL A 185 22.69 49.27 19.77
N GLN A 186 22.22 49.99 18.74
CA GLN A 186 22.79 50.54 17.47
C GLN A 186 24.31 50.92 17.45
N ASN A 187 25.02 51.25 16.34
CA ASN A 187 24.76 51.27 14.87
C ASN A 187 26.10 51.32 14.06
N ASP A 188 26.01 51.37 12.73
CA ASP A 188 27.12 51.57 11.76
C ASP A 188 28.03 52.80 11.99
N SER A 189 29.30 52.68 11.53
CA SER A 189 30.12 53.79 10.97
C SER A 189 31.34 53.24 10.21
N SER A 190 31.96 54.05 9.34
CA SER A 190 32.81 53.56 8.25
C SER A 190 34.22 54.19 8.14
N THR A 191 35.07 53.50 7.38
CA THR A 191 36.24 54.02 6.61
C THR A 191 37.62 54.17 7.30
N SER A 192 38.64 53.58 6.65
CA SER A 192 40.06 54.02 6.54
C SER A 192 40.92 54.34 7.77
N SER A 193 42.04 53.61 7.96
CA SER A 193 43.39 54.08 7.52
C SER A 193 44.55 53.13 7.91
N SER A 194 45.61 53.19 7.10
CA SER A 194 46.86 52.42 7.07
C SER A 194 47.71 52.30 8.36
N THR A 195 48.53 51.24 8.43
CA THR A 195 49.95 51.30 8.87
C THR A 195 50.77 50.18 8.20
N THR A 196 52.04 50.45 7.90
CA THR A 196 52.92 49.70 6.98
C THR A 196 53.83 48.69 7.68
N ILE A 197 54.11 47.54 7.05
CA ILE A 197 55.43 46.87 7.04
C ILE A 197 55.76 46.47 5.58
N GLN A 198 57.05 46.38 5.25
CA GLN A 198 57.61 46.39 3.88
C GLN A 198 57.93 44.99 3.31
N ASP A 199 58.34 44.99 2.04
CA ASP A 199 58.61 43.83 1.18
C ASP A 199 59.74 42.89 1.65
N VAL A 200 59.62 41.61 1.26
CA VAL A 200 60.75 40.69 1.06
C VAL A 200 60.52 39.98 -0.29
N ASP A 201 61.59 39.85 -1.07
CA ASP A 201 61.57 39.44 -2.49
C ASP A 201 61.66 37.90 -2.70
N ASN A 202 61.34 37.46 -3.92
CA ASN A 202 61.58 36.13 -4.52
C ASN A 202 60.94 34.92 -3.81
N SER A 203 59.97 34.25 -4.42
CA SER A 203 60.25 33.36 -5.58
C SER A 203 58.96 32.74 -6.16
N LEU A 204 59.09 32.07 -7.31
CA LEU A 204 57.99 31.40 -8.02
C LEU A 204 57.57 30.09 -7.34
N ASP A 205 56.30 29.99 -6.95
CA ASP A 205 55.59 28.70 -6.98
C ASP A 205 54.11 28.89 -7.39
N GLN A 206 53.63 28.02 -8.28
CA GLN A 206 52.28 28.11 -8.81
C GLN A 206 51.32 27.28 -7.96
N HIS A 207 50.60 27.93 -7.05
CA HIS A 207 49.48 27.30 -6.34
C HIS A 207 48.32 26.97 -7.30
N VAL A 208 48.44 25.84 -7.98
CA VAL A 208 47.36 25.21 -8.75
C VAL A 208 46.24 24.84 -7.78
N VAL A 209 45.21 25.69 -7.70
CA VAL A 209 43.97 25.38 -6.99
C VAL A 209 43.31 24.21 -7.71
N PRO A 210 43.19 23.01 -7.10
CA PRO A 210 42.58 21.87 -7.78
C PRO A 210 41.09 22.11 -7.88
N SER A 211 40.63 22.56 -9.05
CA SER A 211 39.21 22.69 -9.41
C SER A 211 38.56 21.31 -9.59
N ARG A 212 38.47 20.55 -8.49
CA ARG A 212 37.68 19.31 -8.37
C ARG A 212 36.19 19.67 -8.35
N SER A 213 35.67 19.99 -9.53
CA SER A 213 34.24 20.03 -9.80
C SER A 213 33.60 18.69 -9.37
N MET A 214 32.37 18.74 -8.86
CA MET A 214 31.72 17.55 -8.29
C MET A 214 31.17 16.65 -9.39
N VAL A 215 32.06 15.92 -10.08
CA VAL A 215 31.68 15.06 -11.21
C VAL A 215 30.84 13.88 -10.73
N THR A 216 29.58 13.84 -11.18
CA THR A 216 28.63 12.77 -10.85
C THR A 216 29.02 11.45 -11.50
N ARG A 217 28.54 10.32 -10.95
CA ARG A 217 28.78 8.98 -11.56
C ARG A 217 28.29 8.86 -12.99
N SER A 218 27.19 9.55 -13.31
CA SER A 218 26.64 9.68 -14.66
C SER A 218 27.59 10.35 -15.66
N GLN A 219 28.41 11.31 -15.22
CA GLN A 219 29.39 12.00 -16.07
C GLN A 219 30.68 11.20 -16.30
N HIS A 220 30.86 10.09 -15.57
CA HIS A 220 31.88 9.05 -15.84
C HIS A 220 31.26 7.79 -16.49
N GLU A 221 29.99 7.85 -16.91
CA GLU A 221 29.21 6.70 -17.44
C GLU A 221 29.07 5.50 -16.47
N ILE A 222 29.39 5.67 -15.17
CA ILE A 222 29.40 4.60 -14.17
C ILE A 222 27.98 4.26 -13.70
N VAL A 223 27.26 3.52 -14.54
CA VAL A 223 25.96 2.93 -14.20
C VAL A 223 26.17 1.65 -13.38
N LYS A 224 26.10 1.75 -12.05
CA LYS A 224 25.96 0.59 -11.15
C LYS A 224 24.48 0.40 -10.78
N PRO A 225 23.70 -0.43 -11.50
CA PRO A 225 22.29 -0.66 -11.18
C PRO A 225 22.16 -1.34 -9.82
N ASN A 226 21.07 -1.03 -9.10
CA ASN A 226 20.77 -1.66 -7.81
C ASN A 226 20.68 -3.19 -7.97
N PRO A 227 21.42 -4.00 -7.20
CA PRO A 227 21.47 -5.46 -7.38
C PRO A 227 20.12 -6.17 -7.24
N ARG A 228 19.11 -5.57 -6.60
CA ARG A 228 17.72 -6.08 -6.63
C ARG A 228 17.10 -6.11 -8.04
N TYR A 229 17.57 -5.26 -8.95
CA TYR A 229 17.01 -5.08 -10.29
C TYR A 229 18.04 -5.28 -11.42
N ALA A 230 19.31 -5.54 -11.10
CA ALA A 230 20.39 -5.63 -12.10
C ALA A 230 20.13 -6.68 -13.21
N ARG A 231 19.43 -7.77 -12.90
CA ARG A 231 19.04 -8.79 -13.89
C ARG A 231 17.90 -8.39 -14.85
N LEU A 232 17.20 -7.27 -14.64
CA LEU A 232 16.20 -6.76 -15.60
C LEU A 232 16.85 -6.05 -16.81
N HIS A 233 17.94 -5.31 -16.59
CA HIS A 233 18.61 -4.55 -17.67
C HIS A 233 19.41 -5.43 -18.63
N ILE A 234 19.97 -6.54 -18.15
CA ILE A 234 20.80 -7.47 -18.95
C ILE A 234 20.00 -8.17 -20.07
N LEU A 235 18.67 -8.05 -20.08
CA LEU A 235 17.76 -8.83 -20.92
C LEU A 235 17.02 -8.01 -22.00
N GLN A 236 17.40 -6.75 -22.21
CA GLN A 236 16.71 -5.84 -23.14
C GLN A 236 17.03 -6.10 -24.63
N SER A 237 17.97 -6.99 -24.94
CA SER A 237 18.42 -7.31 -26.31
C SER A 237 17.81 -8.61 -26.86
N SER A 238 16.47 -8.68 -26.90
CA SER A 238 15.75 -9.64 -27.75
C SER A 238 15.23 -8.90 -28.98
N PRO A 239 15.58 -9.31 -30.23
CA PRO A 239 15.12 -8.62 -31.44
C PRO A 239 13.59 -8.55 -31.61
N GLN A 240 12.84 -9.39 -30.89
CA GLN A 240 11.39 -9.52 -31.00
C GLN A 240 10.58 -8.59 -30.07
N VAL A 241 11.25 -7.74 -29.28
CA VAL A 241 10.57 -6.82 -28.33
C VAL A 241 10.65 -5.37 -28.82
N PRO A 242 9.53 -4.74 -29.21
CA PRO A 242 9.52 -3.34 -29.61
C PRO A 242 10.00 -2.43 -28.48
N MET A 243 11.03 -1.62 -28.76
CA MET A 243 11.56 -0.64 -27.82
C MET A 243 10.47 0.37 -27.42
N GLU A 244 10.33 0.62 -26.12
CA GLU A 244 9.32 1.54 -25.56
C GLU A 244 9.56 2.97 -26.08
N PRO A 245 8.63 3.56 -26.87
CA PRO A 245 8.86 4.86 -27.49
C PRO A 245 9.00 6.00 -26.48
N LYS A 246 10.13 6.71 -26.48
CA LYS A 246 10.33 7.89 -25.61
C LYS A 246 9.42 9.07 -25.97
N MET A 247 8.87 9.10 -27.20
CA MET A 247 8.00 10.17 -27.72
C MET A 247 6.97 9.59 -28.69
N TYR A 248 5.72 10.08 -28.62
CA TYR A 248 4.58 9.58 -29.40
C TYR A 248 4.81 9.60 -30.92
N LYS A 249 5.60 10.55 -31.45
CA LYS A 249 5.97 10.64 -32.88
C LYS A 249 6.71 9.39 -33.41
N PHE A 250 7.34 8.60 -32.53
CA PHE A 250 7.91 7.29 -32.90
C PHE A 250 6.88 6.16 -32.77
N ALA A 251 6.02 6.20 -31.75
CA ALA A 251 4.94 5.23 -31.56
C ALA A 251 3.95 5.22 -32.74
N LEU A 252 3.56 6.41 -33.24
CA LEU A 252 2.65 6.56 -34.38
C LEU A 252 3.20 5.99 -35.71
N LYS A 253 4.53 5.82 -35.83
CA LYS A 253 5.16 5.18 -37.01
C LYS A 253 5.12 3.65 -36.96
N HIS A 254 4.90 3.06 -35.78
CA HIS A 254 4.87 1.61 -35.60
C HIS A 254 3.41 1.15 -35.51
N SER A 255 2.95 0.36 -36.49
CA SER A 255 1.54 -0.07 -36.65
C SER A 255 0.90 -0.57 -35.35
N ALA A 256 1.52 -1.53 -34.65
CA ALA A 256 0.98 -2.07 -33.40
C ALA A 256 0.90 -1.05 -32.24
N TRP A 257 1.88 -0.15 -32.11
CA TRP A 257 1.80 0.94 -31.12
C TRP A 257 0.71 1.95 -31.49
N LYS A 258 0.60 2.32 -32.78
CA LYS A 258 -0.49 3.19 -33.28
C LYS A 258 -1.85 2.57 -32.97
N ALA A 259 -2.06 1.28 -33.27
CA ALA A 259 -3.30 0.57 -32.98
C ALA A 259 -3.65 0.58 -31.49
N ALA A 260 -2.70 0.23 -30.61
CA ALA A 260 -2.92 0.27 -29.16
C ALA A 260 -3.20 1.68 -28.62
N MET A 261 -2.69 2.75 -29.26
CA MET A 261 -3.05 4.14 -28.91
C MET A 261 -4.47 4.50 -29.33
N HIS A 262 -5.01 3.90 -30.40
CA HIS A 262 -6.42 4.07 -30.78
C HIS A 262 -7.34 3.26 -29.86
N GLU A 263 -6.91 2.07 -29.40
CA GLU A 263 -7.64 1.28 -28.40
C GLU A 263 -7.79 2.03 -27.07
N GLU A 264 -6.68 2.58 -26.54
CA GLU A 264 -6.70 3.42 -25.32
C GLU A 264 -7.60 4.66 -25.52
N LEU A 265 -7.56 5.30 -26.70
CA LEU A 265 -8.46 6.43 -26.99
C LEU A 265 -9.93 6.03 -27.12
N SER A 266 -10.26 4.88 -27.71
CA SER A 266 -11.64 4.38 -27.73
C SER A 266 -12.14 4.26 -26.30
N ALA A 267 -11.43 3.51 -25.45
CA ALA A 267 -11.81 3.33 -24.05
C ALA A 267 -12.00 4.65 -23.29
N LEU A 268 -11.24 5.71 -23.62
CA LEU A 268 -11.41 7.04 -23.04
C LEU A 268 -12.68 7.76 -23.53
N HIS A 269 -13.06 7.62 -24.81
CA HIS A 269 -14.33 8.14 -25.34
C HIS A 269 -15.53 7.33 -24.86
N ASP A 270 -15.41 6.01 -24.82
CA ASP A 270 -16.44 5.06 -24.36
C ASP A 270 -16.83 5.32 -22.88
N ASN A 271 -15.86 5.68 -22.02
CA ASN A 271 -16.10 6.09 -20.64
C ASN A 271 -16.55 7.57 -20.49
N GLN A 272 -16.71 8.30 -21.60
CA GLN A 272 -16.98 9.74 -21.66
C GLN A 272 -16.01 10.58 -20.80
N THR A 273 -14.71 10.29 -20.90
CA THR A 273 -13.68 10.85 -20.01
C THR A 273 -13.63 12.37 -20.02
N TRP A 274 -13.91 13.00 -21.16
CA TRP A 274 -13.95 14.45 -21.33
C TRP A 274 -14.98 14.90 -22.37
N ASP A 275 -15.37 16.17 -22.29
CA ASP A 275 -16.00 16.90 -23.40
C ASP A 275 -14.95 17.82 -24.05
N LEU A 276 -15.05 18.09 -25.36
CA LEU A 276 -14.17 19.01 -26.07
C LEU A 276 -14.82 20.41 -26.10
N ILE A 277 -14.16 21.43 -25.55
CA ILE A 277 -14.73 22.79 -25.40
C ILE A 277 -13.78 23.90 -25.88
N PRO A 278 -14.31 25.08 -26.29
CA PRO A 278 -13.48 26.25 -26.59
C PRO A 278 -12.60 26.64 -25.39
N ARG A 279 -11.32 26.95 -25.65
CA ARG A 279 -10.39 27.42 -24.63
C ARG A 279 -10.63 28.89 -24.30
N THR A 280 -10.88 29.20 -23.03
CA THR A 280 -10.91 30.59 -22.52
C THR A 280 -9.55 30.97 -21.90
N ARG A 281 -9.39 32.21 -21.43
CA ARG A 281 -8.10 32.74 -20.91
C ARG A 281 -7.88 32.44 -19.42
N ASP A 282 -8.96 32.14 -18.73
CA ASP A 282 -9.11 31.87 -17.29
C ASP A 282 -8.92 30.38 -16.92
N MET A 283 -9.02 29.46 -17.88
CA MET A 283 -8.80 28.03 -17.65
C MET A 283 -7.32 27.71 -17.35
N ASN A 284 -7.04 27.05 -16.22
CA ASN A 284 -5.78 26.33 -16.05
C ASN A 284 -5.80 25.06 -16.92
N VAL A 285 -5.15 25.10 -18.08
CA VAL A 285 -5.10 23.96 -19.01
C VAL A 285 -3.82 23.16 -18.77
N ILE A 286 -3.94 22.03 -18.08
CA ILE A 286 -2.80 21.13 -17.86
C ILE A 286 -2.47 20.35 -19.13
N GLY A 287 -1.18 20.14 -19.41
CA GLY A 287 -0.80 19.33 -20.58
C GLY A 287 -1.13 17.85 -20.41
N SER A 288 -1.25 17.12 -21.51
CA SER A 288 -1.33 15.66 -21.55
C SER A 288 -0.01 15.03 -22.03
N LYS A 289 0.17 13.71 -21.82
CA LYS A 289 1.33 12.95 -22.30
C LYS A 289 0.98 11.47 -22.53
N TRP A 290 1.63 10.86 -23.51
CA TRP A 290 1.66 9.41 -23.69
C TRP A 290 2.77 8.74 -22.86
N VAL A 291 2.42 7.67 -22.16
CA VAL A 291 3.36 6.76 -21.46
C VAL A 291 3.24 5.38 -22.09
N PHE A 292 4.34 4.80 -22.53
CA PHE A 292 4.36 3.51 -23.22
C PHE A 292 4.93 2.42 -22.33
N LYS A 293 4.25 1.27 -22.23
CA LYS A 293 4.79 0.07 -21.58
C LYS A 293 4.52 -1.18 -22.40
N THR A 294 5.57 -1.94 -22.69
CA THR A 294 5.47 -3.30 -23.25
C THR A 294 5.26 -4.27 -22.09
N LYS A 295 4.16 -5.02 -22.13
CA LYS A 295 3.92 -6.19 -21.30
C LYS A 295 4.50 -7.41 -22.01
N LEU A 296 5.14 -8.30 -21.24
CA LEU A 296 5.84 -9.48 -21.72
C LEU A 296 5.33 -10.70 -20.99
N GLN A 297 5.11 -11.79 -21.72
CA GLN A 297 4.78 -13.09 -21.13
C GLN A 297 6.00 -13.64 -20.34
N PRO A 298 5.83 -14.66 -19.46
CA PRO A 298 6.94 -15.23 -18.70
C PRO A 298 8.12 -15.71 -19.58
N TYR A 299 7.82 -16.18 -20.79
CA TYR A 299 8.80 -16.60 -21.81
C TYR A 299 9.24 -15.47 -22.77
N ARG A 300 8.99 -14.21 -22.39
CA ARG A 300 9.50 -12.96 -22.99
C ARG A 300 9.04 -12.64 -24.43
N SER A 301 8.02 -13.31 -24.94
CA SER A 301 7.23 -12.78 -26.05
C SER A 301 6.49 -11.51 -25.63
N VAL A 302 6.11 -10.66 -26.59
CA VAL A 302 5.19 -9.55 -26.32
C VAL A 302 3.82 -10.11 -25.97
N GLU A 303 3.32 -9.74 -24.80
CA GLU A 303 1.95 -10.03 -24.36
C GLU A 303 1.01 -8.95 -24.90
N ARG A 304 1.34 -7.69 -24.62
CA ARG A 304 0.53 -6.53 -25.01
C ARG A 304 1.39 -5.25 -25.05
N LEU A 305 1.16 -4.42 -26.06
CA LEU A 305 1.61 -3.03 -26.04
C LEU A 305 0.56 -2.22 -25.27
N LYS A 306 0.91 -1.66 -24.10
CA LYS A 306 0.00 -0.85 -23.28
C LYS A 306 0.50 0.59 -23.23
N PRO A 307 0.17 1.42 -24.25
CA PRO A 307 0.22 2.86 -24.08
C PRO A 307 -0.79 3.27 -23.02
N ARG A 308 -0.58 4.43 -22.39
CA ARG A 308 -1.57 5.12 -21.59
C ARG A 308 -1.54 6.61 -21.88
N LEU A 309 -2.71 7.24 -21.95
CA LEU A 309 -2.80 8.69 -21.86
C LEU A 309 -2.75 9.09 -20.38
N VAL A 310 -1.90 10.05 -20.04
CA VAL A 310 -1.78 10.57 -18.67
C VAL A 310 -1.82 12.09 -18.67
N ALA A 311 -2.42 12.66 -17.63
CA ALA A 311 -2.37 14.09 -17.37
C ALA A 311 -0.97 14.50 -16.86
N LYS A 312 -0.60 15.77 -17.06
CA LYS A 312 0.52 16.42 -16.35
C LYS A 312 0.00 17.02 -15.03
N GLY A 313 -0.58 16.22 -14.14
CA GLY A 313 -1.20 16.71 -12.90
C GLY A 313 -0.24 17.40 -11.90
N PHE A 314 1.07 17.37 -12.17
CA PHE A 314 2.03 18.25 -11.46
C PHE A 314 1.85 19.75 -11.80
N ASN A 315 1.13 20.08 -12.88
CA ASN A 315 0.69 21.44 -13.21
C ASN A 315 -0.66 21.84 -12.56
N GLN A 316 -1.32 20.93 -11.81
CA GLN A 316 -2.58 21.27 -11.13
C GLN A 316 -2.32 22.17 -9.92
N ILE A 317 -3.14 23.20 -9.79
CA ILE A 317 -3.13 24.21 -8.73
C ILE A 317 -4.17 23.81 -7.67
N GLU A 318 -3.76 23.87 -6.40
CA GLU A 318 -4.61 23.59 -5.25
C GLU A 318 -5.65 24.70 -5.05
N GLY A 319 -6.88 24.34 -4.72
CA GLY A 319 -8.01 25.27 -4.68
C GLY A 319 -8.57 25.69 -6.05
N VAL A 320 -7.97 25.24 -7.16
CA VAL A 320 -8.42 25.52 -8.54
C VAL A 320 -8.76 24.25 -9.31
N ASP A 321 -7.86 23.27 -9.35
CA ASP A 321 -8.05 22.00 -10.06
C ASP A 321 -8.43 20.83 -9.14
N PHE A 322 -8.32 21.03 -7.82
CA PHE A 322 -8.65 20.06 -6.77
C PHE A 322 -8.69 20.77 -5.40
N SER A 323 -9.42 20.18 -4.45
CA SER A 323 -9.35 20.50 -3.01
C SER A 323 -8.87 19.26 -2.24
N GLU A 324 -9.62 18.17 -2.33
CA GLU A 324 -9.31 16.90 -1.68
C GLU A 324 -8.43 16.00 -2.57
N ILE A 325 -7.45 15.32 -1.95
CA ILE A 325 -6.57 14.34 -2.61
C ILE A 325 -6.31 13.08 -1.77
N PHE A 326 -6.80 13.03 -0.53
CA PHE A 326 -6.55 11.90 0.35
C PHE A 326 -7.36 10.67 -0.09
N SER A 327 -6.66 9.68 -0.65
CA SER A 327 -7.18 8.32 -0.81
C SER A 327 -6.67 7.47 0.35
N PRO A 328 -7.55 6.82 1.13
CA PRO A 328 -7.11 5.80 2.07
C PRO A 328 -6.58 4.58 1.31
N VAL A 329 -5.79 3.76 2.01
CA VAL A 329 -5.16 2.54 1.51
C VAL A 329 -5.08 1.52 2.66
N ILE A 330 -5.51 0.28 2.42
CA ILE A 330 -5.59 -0.78 3.43
C ILE A 330 -4.26 -0.98 4.19
N LYS A 331 -4.33 -0.95 5.52
CA LYS A 331 -3.15 -1.01 6.39
C LYS A 331 -2.50 -2.40 6.31
N PRO A 332 -1.16 -2.51 6.17
CA PRO A 332 -0.47 -3.82 6.11
C PRO A 332 -0.63 -4.72 7.33
N GLY A 333 -1.12 -4.18 8.46
CA GLY A 333 -1.59 -4.98 9.59
C GLY A 333 -2.87 -5.75 9.25
N ASN A 334 -3.89 -5.05 8.76
CA ASN A 334 -5.20 -5.60 8.43
C ASN A 334 -5.12 -6.60 7.27
N ILE A 335 -4.27 -6.36 6.26
CA ILE A 335 -3.95 -7.36 5.23
C ILE A 335 -3.51 -8.69 5.88
N ARG A 336 -2.57 -8.64 6.84
CA ARG A 336 -2.11 -9.85 7.54
C ARG A 336 -3.19 -10.46 8.42
N THR A 337 -3.97 -9.64 9.13
CA THR A 337 -5.06 -10.12 9.99
C THR A 337 -6.09 -10.89 9.17
N ILE A 338 -6.58 -10.33 8.06
CA ILE A 338 -7.62 -10.98 7.26
C ILE A 338 -7.08 -12.20 6.50
N LEU A 339 -5.87 -12.14 5.95
CA LEU A 339 -5.22 -13.35 5.39
C LEU A 339 -5.02 -14.44 6.44
N THR A 340 -4.76 -14.09 7.71
CA THR A 340 -4.67 -15.06 8.81
C THR A 340 -6.03 -15.66 9.15
N VAL A 341 -7.08 -14.83 9.26
CA VAL A 341 -8.46 -15.29 9.48
C VAL A 341 -8.91 -16.25 8.37
N ALA A 342 -8.68 -15.87 7.11
CA ALA A 342 -9.03 -16.70 5.96
C ALA A 342 -8.25 -18.02 5.96
N THR A 343 -6.94 -18.00 6.22
CA THR A 343 -6.13 -19.23 6.32
C THR A 343 -6.61 -20.16 7.43
N VAL A 344 -6.93 -19.62 8.61
CA VAL A 344 -7.38 -20.41 9.78
C VAL A 344 -8.79 -20.97 9.56
N ARG A 345 -9.70 -20.20 8.96
CA ARG A 345 -11.08 -20.60 8.66
C ARG A 345 -11.23 -21.35 7.32
N ARG A 346 -10.15 -21.52 6.56
CA ARG A 346 -10.12 -22.10 5.20
C ARG A 346 -11.03 -21.36 4.20
N TRP A 347 -11.18 -20.06 4.36
CA TRP A 347 -11.91 -19.20 3.43
C TRP A 347 -11.11 -19.02 2.14
N GLU A 348 -11.80 -18.99 1.00
CA GLU A 348 -11.15 -18.70 -0.29
C GLU A 348 -10.80 -17.21 -0.38
N ILE A 349 -9.73 -16.90 -1.12
CA ILE A 349 -9.20 -15.55 -1.30
C ILE A 349 -9.09 -15.27 -2.81
N ARG A 350 -9.83 -14.27 -3.29
CA ARG A 350 -9.85 -13.83 -4.69
C ARG A 350 -9.16 -12.47 -4.79
N GLN A 351 -8.27 -12.28 -5.77
CA GLN A 351 -7.74 -10.96 -6.13
C GLN A 351 -8.55 -10.40 -7.31
N LEU A 352 -8.93 -9.12 -7.22
CA LEU A 352 -9.72 -8.42 -8.24
C LEU A 352 -8.93 -7.20 -8.75
N ASP A 353 -8.97 -6.96 -10.07
CA ASP A 353 -8.35 -5.83 -10.78
C ASP A 353 -9.45 -5.12 -11.60
N VAL A 354 -9.77 -3.87 -11.25
CA VAL A 354 -10.81 -3.12 -11.96
C VAL A 354 -10.23 -2.47 -13.21
N LYS A 355 -10.60 -3.01 -14.37
CA LYS A 355 -10.26 -2.45 -15.69
C LYS A 355 -10.58 -0.96 -15.73
N ASN A 356 -9.51 -0.17 -15.86
CA ASN A 356 -9.53 1.29 -15.96
C ASN A 356 -10.12 2.03 -14.73
N ALA A 357 -10.04 1.44 -13.53
CA ALA A 357 -10.44 1.99 -12.22
C ALA A 357 -10.66 3.52 -12.16
N PHE A 358 -9.61 4.33 -12.37
CA PHE A 358 -9.69 5.80 -12.27
C PHE A 358 -10.70 6.45 -13.25
N LEU A 359 -10.94 5.88 -14.44
CA LEU A 359 -11.94 6.40 -15.39
C LEU A 359 -13.38 6.27 -14.88
N HIS A 360 -13.63 5.47 -13.84
CA HIS A 360 -14.95 5.39 -13.19
C HIS A 360 -15.14 6.51 -12.17
N GLY A 361 -14.05 7.03 -11.59
CA GLY A 361 -14.10 8.14 -10.64
C GLY A 361 -14.54 9.45 -11.30
N TYR A 362 -15.45 10.18 -10.66
CA TYR A 362 -15.90 11.49 -11.10
C TYR A 362 -14.98 12.60 -10.56
N LEU A 363 -14.89 13.72 -11.27
CA LEU A 363 -14.18 14.91 -10.77
C LEU A 363 -15.18 15.92 -10.20
N SER A 364 -15.05 16.21 -8.90
CA SER A 364 -15.83 17.25 -8.22
C SER A 364 -15.45 18.67 -8.65
N THR A 365 -14.19 18.86 -9.05
CA THR A 365 -13.62 20.13 -9.54
C THR A 365 -13.32 20.00 -11.04
N PRO A 366 -13.69 20.97 -11.90
CA PRO A 366 -13.39 20.88 -13.33
C PRO A 366 -11.88 20.96 -13.59
N VAL A 367 -11.35 20.02 -14.38
CA VAL A 367 -9.95 20.02 -14.82
C VAL A 367 -9.91 20.12 -16.34
N TYR A 368 -9.14 21.07 -16.87
CA TYR A 368 -9.00 21.29 -18.31
C TYR A 368 -7.65 20.75 -18.80
N MET A 369 -7.65 19.98 -19.88
CA MET A 369 -6.47 19.29 -20.39
C MET A 369 -6.22 19.57 -21.88
N GLU A 370 -4.97 19.78 -22.26
CA GLU A 370 -4.56 19.83 -23.67
C GLU A 370 -4.89 18.51 -24.38
N GLN A 371 -5.39 18.60 -25.62
CA GLN A 371 -5.77 17.43 -26.43
C GLN A 371 -4.64 16.39 -26.57
N PRO A 372 -4.95 15.08 -26.73
CA PRO A 372 -3.94 14.02 -26.68
C PRO A 372 -2.86 14.21 -27.78
N PRO A 373 -1.54 14.17 -27.48
CA PRO A 373 -0.54 14.57 -28.46
C PRO A 373 -0.54 13.64 -29.69
N GLY A 374 -0.78 14.23 -30.87
CA GLY A 374 -0.94 13.51 -32.14
C GLY A 374 -2.37 13.13 -32.50
N PHE A 375 -3.36 13.50 -31.68
CA PHE A 375 -4.79 13.24 -31.86
C PHE A 375 -5.59 14.50 -31.50
N HIS A 376 -5.28 15.60 -32.18
CA HIS A 376 -6.09 16.83 -32.11
C HIS A 376 -7.26 16.71 -33.09
N ASP A 377 -8.42 17.22 -32.71
CA ASP A 377 -9.57 17.35 -33.62
C ASP A 377 -9.23 18.32 -34.77
N PRO A 378 -9.40 17.92 -36.06
CA PRO A 378 -9.10 18.78 -37.20
C PRO A 378 -10.00 20.02 -37.32
N ASN A 379 -11.25 19.94 -36.85
CA ASN A 379 -12.23 21.01 -36.87
C ASN A 379 -12.06 21.94 -35.66
N PHE A 380 -11.64 21.38 -34.53
CA PHE A 380 -11.51 22.05 -33.24
C PHE A 380 -10.06 22.03 -32.68
N PRO A 381 -9.02 22.46 -33.44
CA PRO A 381 -7.62 22.31 -33.05
C PRO A 381 -7.20 23.18 -31.85
N SER A 382 -7.97 24.22 -31.54
CA SER A 382 -7.76 25.15 -30.42
C SER A 382 -8.52 24.78 -29.14
N HIS A 383 -9.39 23.76 -29.19
CA HIS A 383 -10.23 23.36 -28.06
C HIS A 383 -9.45 22.52 -27.04
N VAL A 384 -9.99 22.40 -25.84
CA VAL A 384 -9.40 21.68 -24.71
C VAL A 384 -10.38 20.64 -24.15
N CYS A 385 -9.84 19.56 -23.59
CA CYS A 385 -10.61 18.50 -22.97
C CYS A 385 -11.03 18.92 -21.55
N ARG A 386 -12.31 19.19 -21.31
CA ARG A 386 -12.88 19.31 -19.95
C ARG A 386 -13.08 17.90 -19.40
N LEU A 387 -12.24 17.50 -18.44
CA LEU A 387 -12.31 16.16 -17.85
C LEU A 387 -13.57 16.01 -16.98
N LYS A 388 -14.37 14.98 -17.26
CA LYS A 388 -15.52 14.50 -16.47
C LYS A 388 -15.13 13.36 -15.53
N ARG A 389 -14.15 12.55 -15.96
CA ARG A 389 -13.62 11.39 -15.24
C ARG A 389 -12.18 11.64 -14.81
N ALA A 390 -11.75 10.98 -13.74
CA ALA A 390 -10.37 11.07 -13.31
C ALA A 390 -9.41 10.32 -14.27
N LEU A 391 -8.34 10.99 -14.69
CA LEU A 391 -7.31 10.41 -15.55
C LEU A 391 -6.05 10.07 -14.77
N TYR A 392 -5.30 9.06 -15.22
CA TYR A 392 -3.98 8.73 -14.67
C TYR A 392 -3.09 9.98 -14.52
N ARG A 393 -2.49 10.12 -13.32
CA ARG A 393 -1.65 11.24 -12.87
C ARG A 393 -2.35 12.58 -12.59
N LEU A 394 -3.68 12.66 -12.55
CA LEU A 394 -4.31 13.73 -11.75
C LEU A 394 -4.02 13.47 -10.26
N LYS A 395 -3.86 14.54 -9.47
CA LYS A 395 -3.56 14.43 -8.03
C LYS A 395 -4.69 13.72 -7.27
N GLN A 396 -5.94 14.05 -7.58
CA GLN A 396 -7.15 13.49 -6.94
C GLN A 396 -7.62 12.14 -7.52
N ALA A 397 -6.97 11.57 -8.55
CA ALA A 397 -7.50 10.39 -9.24
C ALA A 397 -7.71 9.15 -8.34
N PRO A 398 -6.82 8.82 -7.39
CA PRO A 398 -7.06 7.72 -6.45
C PRO A 398 -8.26 7.99 -5.54
N HIS A 399 -8.42 9.23 -5.05
CA HIS A 399 -9.53 9.64 -4.19
C HIS A 399 -10.88 9.56 -4.92
N ALA A 400 -10.96 10.12 -6.13
CA ALA A 400 -12.16 10.08 -6.98
C ALA A 400 -12.61 8.65 -7.33
N TRP A 401 -11.66 7.72 -7.48
CA TRP A 401 -11.97 6.29 -7.64
C TRP A 401 -12.43 5.66 -6.32
N PHE A 402 -11.71 5.90 -5.22
CA PHE A 402 -12.05 5.34 -3.92
C PHE A 402 -13.44 5.80 -3.44
N GLU A 403 -13.79 7.07 -3.60
CA GLU A 403 -15.13 7.61 -3.32
C GLU A 403 -16.20 6.87 -4.15
N ARG A 404 -15.99 6.77 -5.47
CA ARG A 404 -16.94 6.09 -6.36
C ARG A 404 -17.13 4.62 -6.02
N LEU A 405 -16.05 3.91 -5.68
CA LEU A 405 -16.08 2.53 -5.22
C LEU A 405 -16.80 2.42 -3.87
N SER A 406 -16.51 3.31 -2.92
CA SER A 406 -17.14 3.32 -1.60
C SER A 406 -18.66 3.48 -1.69
N ILE A 407 -19.13 4.45 -2.47
CA ILE A 407 -20.58 4.68 -2.69
C ILE A 407 -21.24 3.43 -3.30
N PHE A 408 -20.57 2.76 -4.25
CA PHE A 408 -21.07 1.52 -4.84
C PHE A 408 -21.15 0.37 -3.81
N LEU A 409 -20.11 0.18 -2.99
CA LEU A 409 -20.08 -0.86 -1.95
C LEU A 409 -21.12 -0.62 -0.85
N LEU A 410 -21.25 0.62 -0.37
CA LEU A 410 -22.27 1.01 0.61
C LEU A 410 -23.69 0.76 0.08
N ASN A 411 -23.95 1.12 -1.19
CA ASN A 411 -25.23 0.85 -1.84
C ASN A 411 -25.52 -0.65 -2.08
N LEU A 412 -24.48 -1.50 -2.10
CA LEU A 412 -24.62 -2.96 -2.09
C LEU A 412 -24.83 -3.55 -0.68
N GLY A 413 -24.79 -2.73 0.38
CA GLY A 413 -24.94 -3.17 1.77
C GLY A 413 -23.64 -3.57 2.47
N PHE A 414 -22.46 -3.25 1.92
CA PHE A 414 -21.22 -3.34 2.69
C PHE A 414 -21.14 -2.20 3.71
N PHE A 415 -20.53 -2.48 4.86
CA PHE A 415 -20.16 -1.48 5.86
C PHE A 415 -18.66 -1.14 5.73
N CYS A 416 -18.31 0.13 5.90
CA CYS A 416 -16.93 0.59 5.92
C CYS A 416 -16.36 0.48 7.35
N SER A 417 -15.16 -0.06 7.54
CA SER A 417 -14.60 -0.27 8.88
C SER A 417 -14.05 1.02 9.48
N GLU A 418 -14.58 1.42 10.64
CA GLU A 418 -14.08 2.57 11.44
C GLU A 418 -12.57 2.51 11.73
N SER A 419 -12.04 1.29 11.89
CA SER A 419 -10.62 1.05 12.16
C SER A 419 -9.73 1.20 10.92
N ASP A 420 -10.27 1.09 9.71
CA ASP A 420 -9.54 1.22 8.44
C ASP A 420 -10.52 1.40 7.27
N PRO A 421 -10.71 2.62 6.73
CA PRO A 421 -11.74 2.88 5.72
C PRO A 421 -11.50 2.16 4.37
N SER A 422 -10.35 1.51 4.18
CA SER A 422 -10.10 0.64 3.03
C SER A 422 -10.40 -0.84 3.30
N LEU A 423 -11.01 -1.17 4.45
CA LEU A 423 -11.61 -2.47 4.74
C LEU A 423 -13.14 -2.32 4.72
N PHE A 424 -13.79 -3.02 3.79
CA PHE A 424 -15.24 -3.13 3.72
C PHE A 424 -15.68 -4.53 4.17
N THR A 425 -16.80 -4.60 4.89
CA THR A 425 -17.34 -5.83 5.44
C THR A 425 -18.83 -5.95 5.13
N PHE A 426 -19.24 -7.02 4.46
CA PHE A 426 -20.64 -7.40 4.33
C PHE A 426 -20.93 -8.57 5.27
N HIS A 427 -22.07 -8.55 5.95
CA HIS A 427 -22.52 -9.68 6.76
C HIS A 427 -24.06 -9.82 6.71
N CYS A 428 -24.55 -11.03 6.51
CA CYS A 428 -25.96 -11.37 6.64
C CYS A 428 -26.13 -12.84 7.08
N ILE A 429 -27.37 -13.30 7.25
CA ILE A 429 -27.70 -14.68 7.63
C ILE A 429 -27.12 -15.76 6.69
N LYS A 430 -26.71 -15.41 5.47
CA LYS A 430 -26.15 -16.33 4.47
C LYS A 430 -24.63 -16.40 4.48
N GLY A 431 -23.94 -15.42 5.06
CA GLY A 431 -22.48 -15.37 5.04
C GLY A 431 -21.88 -13.98 5.26
N THR A 432 -20.56 -13.93 5.08
CA THR A 432 -19.70 -12.78 5.40
C THR A 432 -18.67 -12.57 4.30
N LEU A 433 -18.53 -11.34 3.82
CA LEU A 433 -17.45 -10.92 2.92
C LEU A 433 -16.56 -9.87 3.59
N LEU A 434 -15.26 -9.99 3.38
CA LEU A 434 -14.24 -9.03 3.74
C LEU A 434 -13.52 -8.60 2.47
N LEU A 435 -13.62 -7.32 2.12
CA LEU A 435 -13.05 -6.71 0.93
C LEU A 435 -12.00 -5.67 1.33
N LEU A 436 -10.76 -5.90 0.92
CA LEU A 436 -9.60 -5.05 1.21
C LEU A 436 -9.21 -4.28 -0.05
N VAL A 437 -9.18 -2.95 0.04
CA VAL A 437 -8.93 -2.05 -1.10
C VAL A 437 -7.52 -1.45 -1.02
N TYR A 438 -6.69 -1.72 -2.03
CA TYR A 438 -5.37 -1.09 -2.23
C TYR A 438 -5.38 -0.33 -3.56
N VAL A 439 -5.97 0.87 -3.55
CA VAL A 439 -6.12 1.72 -4.75
C VAL A 439 -6.91 0.99 -5.86
N ASP A 440 -6.24 0.45 -6.89
CA ASP A 440 -6.84 -0.31 -8.00
C ASP A 440 -6.77 -1.84 -7.81
N ASP A 441 -5.91 -2.35 -6.92
CA ASP A 441 -5.87 -3.75 -6.47
C ASP A 441 -6.90 -4.00 -5.35
N MET A 442 -7.62 -5.13 -5.39
CA MET A 442 -8.52 -5.56 -4.32
C MET A 442 -8.33 -7.04 -3.94
N ILE A 443 -8.58 -7.36 -2.67
CA ILE A 443 -8.61 -8.74 -2.15
C ILE A 443 -9.96 -8.98 -1.49
N LEU A 444 -10.70 -9.98 -1.95
CA LEU A 444 -11.98 -10.44 -1.41
C LEU A 444 -11.82 -11.81 -0.76
N THR A 445 -12.42 -12.02 0.41
CA THR A 445 -12.50 -13.34 1.07
C THR A 445 -13.78 -13.44 1.90
N GLY A 446 -14.27 -14.67 2.13
CA GLY A 446 -15.53 -14.89 2.83
C GLY A 446 -15.77 -16.35 3.20
N ASP A 447 -16.79 -16.59 4.02
CA ASP A 447 -17.15 -17.92 4.54
C ASP A 447 -17.83 -18.84 3.50
N THR A 448 -18.39 -18.28 2.43
CA THR A 448 -19.27 -18.96 1.49
C THR A 448 -18.89 -18.66 0.05
N LEU A 449 -18.68 -19.71 -0.77
CA LEU A 449 -18.26 -19.56 -2.16
C LEU A 449 -19.37 -18.95 -3.05
N GLU A 450 -20.63 -19.35 -2.86
CA GLU A 450 -21.79 -18.75 -3.55
C GLU A 450 -21.78 -17.22 -3.41
N PHE A 451 -21.44 -16.72 -2.22
CA PHE A 451 -21.49 -15.30 -1.92
C PHE A 451 -20.23 -14.54 -2.37
N LEU A 452 -19.09 -15.22 -2.49
CA LEU A 452 -17.92 -14.73 -3.24
C LEU A 452 -18.22 -14.61 -4.74
N GLU A 453 -18.95 -15.56 -5.32
CA GLU A 453 -19.28 -15.59 -6.75
C GLU A 453 -20.44 -14.64 -7.10
N TRP A 454 -21.35 -14.34 -6.17
CA TRP A 454 -22.38 -13.31 -6.32
C TRP A 454 -21.82 -11.89 -6.50
N PHE A 455 -20.63 -11.60 -5.95
CA PHE A 455 -20.05 -10.26 -5.94
C PHE A 455 -19.14 -9.95 -7.16
N ILE A 456 -18.67 -10.97 -7.89
CA ILE A 456 -17.58 -10.86 -8.90
C ILE A 456 -18.12 -10.70 -10.32
#